data_AF-A0A4Q9PYK6-F1
#
_entry.id   AF-A0A4Q9PYK6-F1
#
_cell.length_a   1.000
_cell.length_b   1.000
_cell.length_c   1.000
_cell.angle_alpha   90.00
_cell.angle_beta   90.00
_cell.angle_gamma   90.00
#
_symmetry.space_group_name_H-M   'P 1'
#
loop_
_entity.id
_entity.type
_entity.pdbx_description
1 polymer ?
#
loop_
_entity_poly.entity_id
_entity_poly.type
_entity_poly.pdbx_seq_one_letter_code
_entity_poly.pdbx_strand_id
1 'polypeptide(L)'
;MWLKSYLDFSPDRPKWAYVADDILASNVPKNVHPQERQLRINMFLQGWHAKKRAANEIPSELKAMMSVADKYYLQVQALAPSQDILRALPMWDHVRAVKTVLRQACISSIPTIQCRKVNHKLRTVGDFVDLAKLWSVEAHTLQDDACRCGLCVALREASGCRSPMSCMCRANKILNVLPSRWDPRGVLPEDYKDINPDEDAIEEDSVEFDRRVTTKGNISNILRLFTEGDTPCGDCVDVSLSESAGALAIATEGASWQDDTKCPVAGAGIYVSEHHALNKSLRLPATWRQAGITGTMTATLVSTRSVDGLTPIYQHLSSKYAVDSLTKLHPKLEAVGFLGHPDAALLAMLVASLWARRARTFFKLLKGRKGNPANISAFELALEGAKKCAPDEVTMEVDPMWKLTGVNLSHMS
;
A
#
# COMPACT_ATOMS: atom_id res chain seq x y z
N MET A 1 -23.92 1.04 1.72
CA MET A 1 -23.51 -0.03 0.78
C MET A 1 -23.31 -1.35 1.54
N TRP A 2 -24.04 -2.43 1.23
CA TRP A 2 -24.00 -3.71 1.96
C TRP A 2 -22.58 -4.31 2.08
N LEU A 3 -21.80 -4.29 0.99
CA LEU A 3 -20.42 -4.80 0.99
C LEU A 3 -19.52 -4.05 1.99
N LYS A 4 -19.62 -2.72 2.04
CA LYS A 4 -18.88 -1.89 3.01
C LYS A 4 -19.23 -2.28 4.45
N SER A 5 -20.52 -2.40 4.75
CA SER A 5 -21.00 -2.77 6.08
C SER A 5 -20.62 -4.20 6.48
N TYR A 6 -20.59 -5.14 5.53
CA TYR A 6 -20.13 -6.52 5.78
C TYR A 6 -18.64 -6.61 6.11
N LEU A 7 -17.85 -5.83 5.38
CA LEU A 7 -16.39 -5.73 5.49
C LEU A 7 -15.94 -4.66 6.47
N ASP A 8 -16.83 -4.17 7.33
CA ASP A 8 -16.48 -3.38 8.49
C ASP A 8 -15.91 -4.31 9.56
N PHE A 9 -14.67 -4.10 9.96
CA PHE A 9 -13.99 -4.85 11.02
C PHE A 9 -13.72 -3.97 12.25
N SER A 10 -14.43 -2.85 12.37
CA SER A 10 -14.42 -2.02 13.57
C SER A 10 -15.26 -2.64 14.71
N PRO A 11 -15.20 -2.08 15.93
CA PRO A 11 -16.10 -2.47 17.03
C PRO A 11 -17.59 -2.32 16.68
N ASP A 12 -17.93 -1.47 15.72
CA ASP A 12 -19.31 -1.22 15.27
C ASP A 12 -19.76 -2.21 14.17
N ARG A 13 -19.00 -3.28 13.93
CA ARG A 13 -19.32 -4.31 12.93
C ARG A 13 -20.75 -4.83 13.12
N PRO A 14 -21.61 -4.74 12.09
CA PRO A 14 -23.01 -5.15 12.22
C PRO A 14 -23.15 -6.63 12.59
N LYS A 15 -24.05 -6.95 13.52
CA LYS A 15 -24.29 -8.33 13.98
C LYS A 15 -24.64 -9.30 12.84
N TRP A 16 -25.36 -8.83 11.81
CA TRP A 16 -25.70 -9.64 10.65
C TRP A 16 -24.48 -10.07 9.84
N ALA A 17 -23.36 -9.33 9.88
CA ALA A 17 -22.14 -9.67 9.16
C ALA A 17 -21.51 -10.97 9.69
N TYR A 18 -21.59 -11.22 11.00
CA TYR A 18 -21.16 -12.48 11.60
C TYR A 18 -22.03 -13.66 11.15
N VAL A 19 -23.35 -13.45 11.03
CA VAL A 19 -24.26 -14.46 10.47
C VAL A 19 -23.94 -14.72 9.00
N ALA A 20 -23.61 -13.67 8.24
CA ALA A 20 -23.20 -13.78 6.85
C ALA A 20 -21.88 -14.56 6.70
N ASP A 21 -20.88 -14.29 7.55
CA ASP A 21 -19.62 -15.07 7.60
C ASP A 21 -19.93 -16.57 7.78
N ASP A 22 -20.83 -16.91 8.71
CA ASP A 22 -21.24 -18.29 8.99
C ASP A 22 -21.99 -18.98 7.84
N ILE A 23 -22.90 -18.25 7.19
CA ILE A 23 -23.61 -18.73 6.00
C ILE A 23 -22.59 -19.01 4.89
N LEU A 24 -21.68 -18.07 4.61
CA LEU A 24 -20.69 -18.23 3.54
C LEU A 24 -19.70 -19.36 3.84
N ALA A 25 -19.22 -19.47 5.08
CA ALA A 25 -18.31 -20.51 5.53
C ALA A 25 -18.92 -21.92 5.51
N SER A 26 -20.25 -22.03 5.58
CA SER A 26 -20.97 -23.32 5.50
C SER A 26 -21.17 -23.77 4.05
N ASN A 27 -21.31 -22.83 3.13
CA ASN A 27 -21.73 -23.08 1.76
C ASN A 27 -20.56 -23.09 0.78
N VAL A 28 -19.61 -24.00 1.00
CA VAL A 28 -18.33 -24.09 0.28
C VAL A 28 -18.20 -25.41 -0.52
N PRO A 29 -17.30 -25.50 -1.52
CA PRO A 29 -16.95 -26.75 -2.21
C PRO A 29 -16.47 -27.85 -1.25
N LYS A 30 -16.64 -29.13 -1.64
CA LYS A 30 -16.21 -30.27 -0.80
C LYS A 30 -14.69 -30.30 -0.57
N ASN A 31 -13.91 -29.85 -1.55
CA ASN A 31 -12.45 -29.78 -1.54
C ASN A 31 -11.92 -28.41 -1.08
N VAL A 32 -12.71 -27.66 -0.30
CA VAL A 32 -12.28 -26.38 0.24
C VAL A 32 -11.14 -26.54 1.23
N HIS A 33 -10.26 -25.54 1.29
CA HIS A 33 -9.26 -25.41 2.34
C HIS A 33 -9.39 -24.03 3.00
N PRO A 34 -9.37 -23.93 4.35
CA PRO A 34 -9.34 -25.03 5.30
C PRO A 34 -10.65 -25.84 5.30
N GLN A 35 -10.56 -27.14 5.61
CA GLN A 35 -11.72 -28.04 5.64
C GLN A 35 -12.62 -27.79 6.86
N GLU A 36 -12.04 -27.39 7.98
CA GLU A 36 -12.77 -27.09 9.20
C GLU A 36 -13.48 -25.72 9.11
N ARG A 37 -14.78 -25.69 9.40
CA ARG A 37 -15.62 -24.49 9.30
C ARG A 37 -15.10 -23.35 10.16
N GLN A 38 -14.72 -23.61 11.39
CA GLN A 38 -14.24 -22.62 12.35
C GLN A 38 -12.93 -21.93 11.96
N LEU A 39 -12.26 -22.40 10.89
CA LEU A 39 -11.06 -21.76 10.34
C LEU A 39 -11.36 -20.91 9.10
N ARG A 40 -12.59 -20.95 8.59
CA ARG A 40 -13.08 -20.11 7.49
C ARG A 40 -13.72 -18.86 8.10
N ILE A 41 -12.88 -17.85 8.34
CA ILE A 41 -13.24 -16.60 9.01
C ILE A 41 -13.91 -15.65 8.02
N ASN A 42 -13.25 -15.35 6.90
CA ASN A 42 -13.80 -14.43 5.90
C ASN A 42 -13.22 -14.73 4.51
N MET A 43 -14.08 -14.87 3.50
CA MET A 43 -13.66 -15.28 2.15
C MET A 43 -12.92 -14.19 1.36
N PHE A 44 -12.94 -12.94 1.81
CA PHE A 44 -12.19 -11.84 1.19
C PHE A 44 -10.81 -11.65 1.84
N LEU A 45 -10.58 -12.29 2.99
CA LEU A 45 -9.30 -12.29 3.72
C LEU A 45 -8.57 -13.65 3.65
N GLN A 46 -9.18 -14.63 2.99
CA GLN A 46 -8.65 -15.98 2.78
C GLN A 46 -8.87 -16.43 1.33
N GLY A 47 -8.33 -17.59 0.94
CA GLY A 47 -8.40 -18.12 -0.42
C GLY A 47 -9.58 -19.05 -0.73
N TRP A 48 -10.49 -19.27 0.23
CA TRP A 48 -11.69 -20.07 0.00
C TRP A 48 -12.83 -19.22 -0.55
N HIS A 49 -13.74 -19.84 -1.29
CA HIS A 49 -14.90 -19.16 -1.85
C HIS A 49 -16.19 -19.95 -1.62
N ALA A 50 -17.25 -19.23 -1.27
CA ALA A 50 -18.58 -19.80 -1.18
C ALA A 50 -19.15 -20.13 -2.59
N LYS A 51 -20.02 -21.14 -2.65
CA LYS A 51 -20.68 -21.59 -3.88
C LYS A 51 -21.73 -20.57 -4.33
N LYS A 52 -21.36 -19.65 -5.22
CA LYS A 52 -22.28 -18.64 -5.80
C LYS A 52 -23.59 -19.24 -6.35
N ARG A 53 -23.53 -20.47 -6.87
CA ARG A 53 -24.67 -21.20 -7.46
C ARG A 53 -25.46 -22.08 -6.48
N ALA A 54 -25.16 -22.05 -5.17
CA ALA A 54 -26.00 -22.70 -4.16
C ALA A 54 -27.31 -21.90 -4.04
N ALA A 55 -28.27 -22.23 -4.91
CA ALA A 55 -29.44 -21.42 -5.19
C ALA A 55 -30.29 -21.14 -3.94
N ASN A 56 -30.29 -22.05 -2.97
CA ASN A 56 -31.19 -21.99 -1.81
C ASN A 56 -30.48 -21.84 -0.44
N GLU A 57 -29.15 -21.87 -0.38
CA GLU A 57 -28.42 -21.85 0.89
C GLU A 57 -27.76 -20.50 1.19
N ILE A 58 -27.54 -19.67 0.17
CA ILE A 58 -27.00 -18.31 0.30
C ILE A 58 -28.07 -17.30 -0.15
N PRO A 59 -28.48 -16.35 0.73
CA PRO A 59 -29.42 -15.28 0.40
C PRO A 59 -29.02 -14.44 -0.82
N SER A 60 -30.01 -13.88 -1.51
CA SER A 60 -29.81 -13.02 -2.69
C SER A 60 -28.89 -11.84 -2.41
N GLU A 61 -28.97 -11.26 -1.23
CA GLU A 61 -28.21 -10.08 -0.80
C GLU A 61 -26.72 -10.42 -0.70
N LEU A 62 -26.38 -11.59 -0.15
CA LEU A 62 -24.99 -12.05 -0.06
C LEU A 62 -24.42 -12.41 -1.44
N LYS A 63 -25.23 -13.00 -2.32
CA LYS A 63 -24.83 -13.25 -3.72
C LYS A 63 -24.55 -11.94 -4.44
N ALA A 64 -25.43 -10.95 -4.31
CA ALA A 64 -25.24 -9.63 -4.91
C ALA A 64 -23.98 -8.95 -4.37
N MET A 65 -23.73 -9.03 -3.05
CA MET A 65 -22.52 -8.52 -2.41
C MET A 65 -21.25 -9.16 -2.98
N MET A 66 -21.23 -10.49 -3.13
CA MET A 66 -20.11 -11.20 -3.76
C MET A 66 -19.90 -10.74 -5.20
N SER A 67 -20.98 -10.62 -5.98
CA SER A 67 -20.92 -10.14 -7.36
C SER A 67 -20.39 -8.71 -7.48
N VAL A 68 -20.72 -7.82 -6.55
CA VAL A 68 -20.16 -6.46 -6.49
C VAL A 68 -18.65 -6.51 -6.21
N ALA A 69 -18.23 -7.33 -5.25
CA ALA A 69 -16.81 -7.50 -4.94
C ALA A 69 -16.00 -8.04 -6.13
N ASP A 70 -16.54 -9.00 -6.89
CA ASP A 70 -15.89 -9.50 -8.10
C ASP A 70 -15.88 -8.43 -9.21
N LYS A 71 -17.03 -7.81 -9.48
CA LYS A 71 -17.21 -6.85 -10.58
C LYS A 71 -16.26 -5.66 -10.48
N TYR A 72 -15.99 -5.23 -9.25
CA TYR A 72 -15.14 -4.08 -8.96
C TYR A 72 -13.80 -4.50 -8.35
N TYR A 73 -13.35 -5.74 -8.57
CA TYR A 73 -12.01 -6.20 -8.22
C TYR A 73 -11.58 -5.83 -6.79
N LEU A 74 -12.37 -6.28 -5.80
CA LEU A 74 -12.01 -6.11 -4.39
C LEU A 74 -10.69 -6.83 -4.08
N GLN A 75 -9.74 -6.12 -3.47
CA GLN A 75 -8.47 -6.68 -3.05
C GLN A 75 -8.01 -6.16 -1.68
N VAL A 76 -7.19 -6.97 -1.00
CA VAL A 76 -6.51 -6.61 0.27
C VAL A 76 -5.19 -5.90 -0.05
N GLN A 77 -5.18 -4.58 -0.22
CA GLN A 77 -4.04 -3.82 -0.72
C GLN A 77 -3.70 -2.62 0.19
N ALA A 78 -2.42 -2.50 0.54
CA ALA A 78 -1.82 -1.34 1.19
C ALA A 78 -0.30 -1.37 0.93
N LEU A 79 0.36 -0.22 1.05
CA LEU A 79 1.83 -0.14 0.94
C LEU A 79 2.51 -0.67 2.20
N ALA A 80 2.03 -0.24 3.37
CA ALA A 80 2.52 -0.67 4.67
C ALA A 80 1.35 -0.79 5.67
N PRO A 81 0.69 -1.95 5.79
CA PRO A 81 -0.28 -2.16 6.85
C PRO A 81 0.41 -2.05 8.22
N SER A 82 -0.26 -1.43 9.21
CA SER A 82 0.21 -1.44 10.59
C SER A 82 0.25 -2.83 11.20
N GLN A 83 1.09 -3.02 12.22
CA GLN A 83 1.26 -4.29 12.92
C GLN A 83 -0.05 -4.82 13.48
N ASP A 84 -0.93 -3.94 13.99
CA ASP A 84 -2.27 -4.31 14.47
C ASP A 84 -3.13 -4.93 13.37
N ILE A 85 -3.13 -4.31 12.17
CA ILE A 85 -3.85 -4.85 11.01
C ILE A 85 -3.26 -6.19 10.59
N LEU A 86 -1.93 -6.28 10.49
CA LEU A 86 -1.24 -7.52 10.10
C LEU A 86 -1.56 -8.66 11.05
N ARG A 87 -1.49 -8.42 12.36
CA ARG A 87 -1.78 -9.42 13.40
C ARG A 87 -3.24 -9.86 13.39
N ALA A 88 -4.18 -8.99 13.02
CA ALA A 88 -5.60 -9.30 12.97
C ALA A 88 -6.02 -10.19 11.78
N LEU A 89 -5.17 -10.31 10.74
CA LEU A 89 -5.50 -11.09 9.55
C LEU A 89 -5.61 -12.60 9.84
N PRO A 90 -6.52 -13.33 9.16
CA PRO A 90 -6.58 -14.79 9.23
C PRO A 90 -5.31 -15.47 8.70
N MET A 91 -4.65 -16.32 9.49
CA MET A 91 -3.43 -17.00 9.05
C MET A 91 -3.72 -18.24 8.20
N TRP A 92 -4.75 -19.02 8.56
CA TRP A 92 -5.13 -20.19 7.77
C TRP A 92 -5.60 -19.76 6.40
N ASP A 93 -5.00 -20.32 5.35
CA ASP A 93 -5.31 -19.94 3.96
C ASP A 93 -5.24 -18.41 3.70
N HIS A 94 -4.28 -17.74 4.33
CA HIS A 94 -4.04 -16.28 4.24
C HIS A 94 -4.09 -15.76 2.79
N VAL A 95 -4.81 -14.66 2.56
CA VAL A 95 -5.08 -14.09 1.22
C VAL A 95 -3.81 -13.75 0.42
N ARG A 96 -2.74 -13.32 1.09
CA ARG A 96 -1.48 -12.92 0.44
C ARG A 96 -0.38 -13.96 0.45
N ALA A 97 -0.63 -15.14 1.03
CA ALA A 97 0.34 -16.23 1.01
C ALA A 97 0.24 -17.04 -0.28
N VAL A 98 1.38 -17.52 -0.78
CA VAL A 98 1.40 -18.47 -1.91
C VAL A 98 0.75 -19.78 -1.46
N LYS A 99 -0.40 -20.11 -2.06
CA LYS A 99 -1.29 -21.19 -1.56
C LYS A 99 -0.64 -22.56 -1.50
N THR A 100 0.13 -22.91 -2.51
CA THR A 100 0.86 -24.20 -2.57
C THR A 100 1.88 -24.31 -1.44
N VAL A 101 2.68 -23.25 -1.23
CA VAL A 101 3.69 -23.18 -0.16
C VAL A 101 3.04 -23.20 1.21
N LEU A 102 1.93 -22.47 1.41
CA LEU A 102 1.23 -22.43 2.70
C LEU A 102 0.65 -23.80 3.05
N ARG A 103 0.04 -24.49 2.08
CA ARG A 103 -0.47 -25.85 2.27
C ARG A 103 0.66 -26.80 2.67
N GLN A 104 1.80 -26.72 1.99
CA GLN A 104 2.98 -27.52 2.34
C GLN A 104 3.50 -27.23 3.75
N ALA A 105 3.55 -25.96 4.17
CA ALA A 105 3.97 -25.57 5.52
C ALA A 105 3.02 -26.11 6.61
N CYS A 106 1.73 -26.24 6.29
CA CYS A 106 0.71 -26.77 7.19
C CYS A 106 0.82 -28.30 7.40
N ILE A 107 1.51 -29.04 6.53
CA ILE A 107 1.70 -30.49 6.65
C ILE A 107 2.52 -30.82 7.91
N SER A 108 1.89 -31.59 8.79
CA SER A 108 2.45 -32.04 10.07
C SER A 108 1.67 -33.28 10.52
N SER A 109 2.04 -33.86 11.67
CA SER A 109 1.28 -34.98 12.24
C SER A 109 -0.13 -34.52 12.62
N ILE A 110 -1.11 -35.41 12.49
CA ILE A 110 -2.52 -35.13 12.81
C ILE A 110 -2.68 -34.54 14.23
N PRO A 111 -2.05 -35.11 15.28
CA PRO A 111 -2.16 -34.55 16.64
C PRO A 111 -1.66 -33.11 16.74
N THR A 112 -0.54 -32.77 16.10
CA THR A 112 0.02 -31.41 16.17
C THR A 112 -0.86 -30.41 15.40
N ILE A 113 -1.43 -30.82 14.25
CA ILE A 113 -2.39 -29.99 13.51
C ILE A 113 -3.63 -29.72 14.37
N GLN A 114 -4.21 -30.76 14.98
CA GLN A 114 -5.40 -30.62 15.81
C GLN A 114 -5.11 -29.81 17.08
N CYS A 115 -3.95 -29.99 17.71
CA CYS A 115 -3.52 -29.22 18.86
C CYS A 115 -3.46 -27.71 18.54
N ARG A 116 -2.88 -27.33 17.40
CA ARG A 116 -2.87 -25.91 16.98
C ARG A 116 -4.27 -25.36 16.75
N LYS A 117 -5.19 -26.16 16.20
CA LYS A 117 -6.56 -25.72 15.87
C LYS A 117 -7.48 -25.64 17.09
N VAL A 118 -7.38 -26.59 18.02
CA VAL A 118 -8.34 -26.81 19.12
C VAL A 118 -7.77 -26.34 20.46
N ASN A 119 -6.56 -26.76 20.80
CA ASN A 119 -5.96 -26.47 22.10
C ASN A 119 -5.39 -25.05 22.14
N HIS A 120 -4.54 -24.71 21.16
CA HIS A 120 -3.99 -23.35 21.03
C HIS A 120 -4.94 -22.38 20.35
N LYS A 121 -6.01 -22.88 19.72
CA LYS A 121 -7.04 -22.07 19.03
C LYS A 121 -6.46 -21.04 18.05
N LEU A 122 -5.38 -21.35 17.35
CA LEU A 122 -4.74 -20.40 16.44
C LEU A 122 -5.67 -20.05 15.27
N ARG A 123 -5.93 -18.76 15.05
CA ARG A 123 -6.80 -18.23 13.98
C ARG A 123 -6.12 -17.13 13.18
N THR A 124 -5.51 -16.19 13.87
CA THR A 124 -4.96 -14.96 13.31
C THR A 124 -3.44 -15.04 13.15
N VAL A 125 -2.84 -14.16 12.34
CA VAL A 125 -1.39 -14.03 12.25
C VAL A 125 -0.81 -13.73 13.65
N GLY A 126 -1.47 -12.89 14.44
CA GLY A 126 -1.09 -12.57 15.81
C GLY A 126 -0.97 -13.80 16.71
N ASP A 127 -1.97 -14.69 16.69
CA ASP A 127 -1.95 -15.93 17.49
C ASP A 127 -0.73 -16.79 17.14
N PHE A 128 -0.42 -16.90 15.84
CA PHE A 128 0.73 -17.65 15.36
C PHE A 128 2.05 -17.01 15.77
N VAL A 129 2.15 -15.68 15.67
CA VAL A 129 3.33 -14.92 16.09
C VAL A 129 3.58 -15.12 17.57
N ASP A 130 2.54 -15.03 18.40
CA ASP A 130 2.67 -15.14 19.85
C ASP A 130 3.12 -16.55 20.25
N LEU A 131 2.56 -17.60 19.64
CA LEU A 131 3.02 -18.97 19.87
C LEU A 131 4.44 -19.22 19.32
N ALA A 132 4.77 -18.67 18.14
CA ALA A 132 6.07 -18.86 17.51
C ALA A 132 7.20 -18.17 18.29
N LYS A 133 6.95 -16.99 18.87
CA LYS A 133 7.92 -16.26 19.71
C LYS A 133 8.41 -17.10 20.88
N LEU A 134 7.54 -17.94 21.45
CA LEU A 134 7.90 -18.83 22.55
C LEU A 134 8.92 -19.91 22.15
N TRP A 135 9.08 -20.21 20.86
CA TRP A 135 10.05 -21.20 20.37
C TRP A 135 11.50 -20.75 20.53
N SER A 136 11.76 -19.45 20.33
CA SER A 136 13.11 -18.87 20.28
C SER A 136 13.64 -18.40 21.63
N VAL A 137 12.92 -18.70 22.72
CA VAL A 137 13.30 -18.29 24.08
C VAL A 137 14.44 -19.18 24.58
N GLU A 138 15.50 -18.57 25.14
CA GLU A 138 16.69 -19.29 25.65
C GLU A 138 16.40 -20.21 26.85
N ALA A 139 15.22 -20.10 27.46
CA ALA A 139 14.80 -20.89 28.62
C ALA A 139 14.53 -22.38 28.31
N HIS A 140 14.56 -22.80 27.03
CA HIS A 140 14.36 -24.21 26.66
C HIS A 140 15.57 -25.07 27.02
N THR A 141 15.35 -26.12 27.80
CA THR A 141 16.41 -27.05 28.18
C THR A 141 16.68 -28.11 27.11
N LEU A 142 15.70 -28.37 26.24
CA LEU A 142 15.79 -29.30 25.11
C LEU A 142 15.10 -28.70 23.88
N GLN A 143 15.57 -29.07 22.69
CA GLN A 143 15.00 -28.65 21.40
C GLN A 143 13.95 -29.65 20.86
N ASP A 144 13.24 -30.32 21.75
CA ASP A 144 12.24 -31.34 21.43
C ASP A 144 11.04 -31.31 22.39
N ASP A 145 10.03 -32.13 22.10
CA ASP A 145 8.80 -32.19 22.89
C ASP A 145 8.99 -32.79 24.30
N ALA A 146 10.18 -33.30 24.64
CA ALA A 146 10.52 -33.74 26.00
C ALA A 146 10.98 -32.58 26.90
N CYS A 147 11.13 -31.36 26.36
CA CYS A 147 11.50 -30.17 27.13
C CYS A 147 10.58 -29.94 28.35
N ARG A 148 11.18 -29.80 29.53
CA ARG A 148 10.49 -29.60 30.82
C ARG A 148 10.76 -28.22 31.43
N CYS A 149 11.18 -27.25 30.64
CA CYS A 149 11.33 -25.87 31.13
C CYS A 149 9.97 -25.32 31.61
N GLY A 150 10.00 -24.29 32.47
CA GLY A 150 8.79 -23.69 33.04
C GLY A 150 7.79 -23.22 31.98
N LEU A 151 8.27 -22.68 30.86
CA LEU A 151 7.42 -22.27 29.73
C LEU A 151 6.69 -23.47 29.12
N CYS A 152 7.42 -24.55 28.79
CA CYS A 152 6.82 -25.73 28.20
C CYS A 152 5.82 -26.37 29.16
N VAL A 153 6.14 -26.51 30.44
CA VAL A 153 5.21 -27.04 31.46
C VAL A 153 3.94 -26.20 31.54
N ALA A 154 4.08 -24.89 31.69
CA ALA A 154 2.94 -23.97 31.73
C ALA A 154 2.08 -24.07 30.46
N LEU A 155 2.68 -24.22 29.28
CA LEU A 155 1.93 -24.40 28.04
C LEU A 155 1.15 -25.71 28.01
N ARG A 156 1.73 -26.81 28.54
CA ARG A 156 1.02 -28.10 28.65
C ARG A 156 -0.16 -27.99 29.60
N GLU A 157 0.01 -27.33 30.74
CA GLU A 157 -1.04 -27.17 31.75
C GLU A 157 -2.17 -26.25 31.27
N ALA A 158 -1.82 -25.10 30.67
CA ALA A 158 -2.80 -24.11 30.24
C ALA A 158 -3.62 -24.54 29.02
N SER A 159 -3.01 -25.28 28.09
CA SER A 159 -3.64 -25.64 26.80
C SER A 159 -3.90 -27.13 26.61
N GLY A 160 -3.38 -28.00 27.46
CA GLY A 160 -3.39 -29.45 27.24
C GLY A 160 -2.48 -29.89 26.06
N CYS A 161 -1.55 -29.05 25.62
CA CYS A 161 -0.62 -29.37 24.55
C CYS A 161 0.36 -30.46 24.98
N ARG A 162 0.44 -31.57 24.21
CA ARG A 162 1.40 -32.66 24.50
C ARG A 162 2.78 -32.42 23.91
N SER A 163 2.83 -31.62 22.85
CA SER A 163 4.03 -31.37 22.04
C SER A 163 4.26 -29.86 21.84
N PRO A 164 4.64 -29.11 22.90
CA PRO A 164 4.87 -27.66 22.83
C PRO A 164 5.86 -27.26 21.74
N MET A 165 7.07 -27.86 21.72
CA MET A 165 8.14 -27.49 20.81
C MET A 165 7.74 -27.68 19.36
N SER A 166 7.09 -28.81 19.04
CA SER A 166 6.54 -29.05 17.71
C SER A 166 5.47 -28.03 17.33
N CYS A 167 4.60 -27.62 18.25
CA CYS A 167 3.56 -26.63 17.97
C CYS A 167 4.16 -25.24 17.70
N MET A 168 5.11 -24.80 18.53
CA MET A 168 5.76 -23.48 18.40
C MET A 168 6.62 -23.41 17.12
N CYS A 169 7.46 -24.42 16.86
CA CYS A 169 8.26 -24.52 15.63
C CYS A 169 7.38 -24.53 14.38
N ARG A 170 6.27 -25.27 14.39
CA ARG A 170 5.35 -25.32 13.24
C ARG A 170 4.56 -24.04 13.04
N ALA A 171 4.24 -23.30 14.10
CA ALA A 171 3.67 -21.96 13.97
C ALA A 171 4.65 -21.03 13.23
N ASN A 172 5.93 -21.04 13.63
CA ASN A 172 6.99 -20.28 12.96
C ASN A 172 7.14 -20.67 11.47
N LYS A 173 7.11 -21.97 11.16
CA LYS A 173 7.18 -22.46 9.77
C LYS A 173 6.02 -21.97 8.90
N ILE A 174 4.81 -21.85 9.46
CA ILE A 174 3.63 -21.35 8.75
C ILE A 174 3.76 -19.83 8.50
N LEU A 175 4.28 -19.08 9.48
CA LEU A 175 4.52 -17.64 9.33
C LEU A 175 5.57 -17.34 8.24
N ASN A 176 6.58 -18.19 8.07
CA ASN A 176 7.63 -18.01 7.04
C ASN A 176 7.12 -18.05 5.60
N VAL A 177 5.83 -18.33 5.38
CA VAL A 177 5.21 -18.27 4.05
C VAL A 177 4.63 -16.88 3.74
N LEU A 178 4.48 -16.02 4.76
CA LEU A 178 3.99 -14.66 4.56
C LEU A 178 5.03 -13.85 3.76
N PRO A 179 4.61 -13.11 2.73
CA PRO A 179 5.47 -12.10 2.13
C PRO A 179 5.82 -11.01 3.15
N SER A 180 6.97 -10.37 3.01
CA SER A 180 7.51 -9.44 4.03
C SER A 180 6.58 -8.26 4.34
N ARG A 181 5.84 -7.73 3.35
CA ARG A 181 4.81 -6.69 3.54
C ARG A 181 3.67 -7.12 4.47
N TRP A 182 3.44 -8.42 4.56
CA TRP A 182 2.32 -9.02 5.29
C TRP A 182 2.78 -9.79 6.53
N ASP A 183 4.05 -9.68 6.92
CA ASP A 183 4.65 -10.36 8.08
C ASP A 183 4.96 -9.35 9.20
N PRO A 184 4.23 -9.39 10.34
CA PRO A 184 4.42 -8.44 11.44
C PRO A 184 5.68 -8.69 12.28
N ARG A 185 6.53 -9.66 11.92
CA ARG A 185 7.80 -9.95 12.60
C ARG A 185 8.97 -9.15 12.05
N GLY A 186 8.86 -8.63 10.83
CA GLY A 186 9.88 -7.79 10.20
C GLY A 186 9.88 -6.37 10.77
N VAL A 187 10.87 -5.58 10.35
CA VAL A 187 10.89 -4.13 10.61
C VAL A 187 9.89 -3.47 9.66
N LEU A 188 8.91 -2.77 10.21
CA LEU A 188 7.85 -2.11 9.47
C LEU A 188 8.14 -0.61 9.37
N PRO A 189 7.64 0.08 8.32
CA PRO A 189 7.74 1.54 8.22
C PRO A 189 7.29 2.31 9.45
N GLU A 190 6.34 1.78 10.22
CA GLU A 190 5.90 2.42 11.46
C GLU A 190 6.92 2.41 12.60
N ASP A 191 7.94 1.57 12.53
CA ASP A 191 8.97 1.46 13.57
C ASP A 191 10.02 2.57 13.48
N TYR A 192 10.16 3.22 12.32
CA TYR A 192 11.23 4.20 12.08
C TYR A 192 10.78 5.48 11.36
N LYS A 193 9.54 5.59 10.87
CA LYS A 193 9.05 6.79 10.17
C LYS A 193 9.02 8.07 11.02
N ASP A 194 8.95 7.93 12.34
CA ASP A 194 8.89 9.06 13.28
C ASP A 194 10.29 9.45 13.78
N ILE A 195 11.35 8.78 13.29
CA ILE A 195 12.74 9.18 13.52
C ILE A 195 13.05 10.33 12.54
N ASN A 196 12.82 11.56 13.00
CA ASN A 196 13.23 12.73 12.26
C ASN A 196 14.77 12.83 12.28
N PRO A 197 15.44 13.09 11.15
CA PRO A 197 16.80 13.60 11.18
C PRO A 197 16.82 14.94 11.94
N ASP A 198 18.00 15.38 12.38
CA ASP A 198 18.19 16.67 13.03
C ASP A 198 17.47 17.80 12.25
N GLU A 199 16.99 18.82 12.97
CA GLU A 199 16.27 19.97 12.41
C GLU A 199 17.18 20.78 11.46
N ASP A 200 17.38 20.28 10.25
CA ASP A 200 17.97 21.05 9.17
C ASP A 200 17.06 22.23 8.85
N ALA A 201 17.67 23.38 8.56
CA ALA A 201 16.93 24.57 8.17
C ALA A 201 16.10 24.30 6.91
N ILE A 202 14.79 24.14 7.09
CA ILE A 202 13.81 24.09 6.01
C ILE A 202 13.72 25.49 5.39
N GLU A 203 13.79 25.58 4.06
CA GLU A 203 13.62 26.87 3.38
C GLU A 203 12.28 27.51 3.77
N GLU A 204 12.29 28.82 4.05
CA GLU A 204 11.10 29.59 4.41
C GLU A 204 9.99 29.42 3.35
N ASP A 205 8.74 29.30 3.81
CA ASP A 205 7.54 29.05 3.00
C ASP A 205 7.50 27.72 2.22
N SER A 206 8.37 26.76 2.52
CA SER A 206 8.31 25.41 1.93
C SER A 206 7.50 24.43 2.79
N VAL A 207 6.84 23.47 2.13
CA VAL A 207 6.03 22.43 2.76
C VAL A 207 6.63 21.07 2.42
N GLU A 208 6.99 20.29 3.43
CA GLU A 208 7.49 18.94 3.24
C GLU A 208 6.40 17.98 2.74
N PHE A 209 6.77 17.10 1.82
CA PHE A 209 5.94 15.97 1.41
C PHE A 209 5.80 14.95 2.55
N ASP A 210 4.57 14.58 2.90
CA ASP A 210 4.34 13.52 3.89
C ASP A 210 4.71 12.14 3.32
N ARG A 211 5.84 11.61 3.80
CA ARG A 211 6.38 10.30 3.40
C ARG A 211 5.71 9.12 4.11
N ARG A 212 4.77 9.36 5.04
CA ARG A 212 4.16 8.29 5.83
C ARG A 212 3.22 7.46 4.98
N VAL A 213 3.55 6.19 4.81
CA VAL A 213 2.78 5.21 4.02
C VAL A 213 2.01 4.20 4.87
N THR A 214 2.13 4.26 6.20
CA THR A 214 1.50 3.30 7.11
C THR A 214 -0.02 3.44 7.09
N THR A 215 -0.72 2.37 6.72
CA THR A 215 -2.17 2.26 6.88
C THR A 215 -2.51 1.87 8.31
N LYS A 216 -3.12 2.81 9.05
CA LYS A 216 -3.63 2.61 10.42
C LYS A 216 -5.14 2.32 10.41
N GLY A 217 -5.66 1.85 11.54
CA GLY A 217 -7.08 1.54 11.74
C GLY A 217 -7.32 0.05 11.88
N ASN A 218 -8.28 -0.48 11.15
CA ASN A 218 -8.62 -1.91 11.17
C ASN A 218 -8.52 -2.53 9.76
N ILE A 219 -8.87 -3.81 9.63
CA ILE A 219 -8.76 -4.56 8.36
C ILE A 219 -9.54 -3.89 7.21
N SER A 220 -10.62 -3.16 7.48
CA SER A 220 -11.37 -2.44 6.44
C SER A 220 -10.53 -1.37 5.73
N ASN A 221 -9.50 -0.84 6.39
CA ASN A 221 -8.64 0.20 5.83
C ASN A 221 -7.67 -0.33 4.77
N ILE A 222 -7.49 -1.64 4.64
CA ILE A 222 -6.66 -2.25 3.59
C ILE A 222 -7.49 -2.91 2.48
N LEU A 223 -8.82 -2.77 2.51
CA LEU A 223 -9.70 -3.31 1.48
C LEU A 223 -9.96 -2.24 0.41
N ARG A 224 -9.61 -2.54 -0.84
CA ARG A 224 -9.69 -1.60 -1.97
C ARG A 224 -10.54 -2.15 -3.12
N LEU A 225 -11.39 -1.30 -3.70
CA LEU A 225 -12.23 -1.57 -4.87
C LEU A 225 -11.71 -0.81 -6.10
N PHE A 226 -12.13 -1.19 -7.30
CA PHE A 226 -11.64 -0.64 -8.57
C PHE A 226 -10.12 -0.82 -8.74
N THR A 227 -9.59 -1.94 -8.24
CA THR A 227 -8.17 -2.28 -8.43
C THR A 227 -7.92 -2.81 -9.84
N GLU A 228 -6.66 -2.82 -10.27
CA GLU A 228 -6.26 -3.25 -11.62
C GLU A 228 -6.25 -4.78 -11.81
N GLY A 229 -6.63 -5.56 -10.78
CA GLY A 229 -6.73 -7.02 -10.86
C GLY A 229 -5.40 -7.78 -10.71
N ASP A 230 -4.27 -7.11 -10.88
CA ASP A 230 -2.93 -7.67 -10.64
C ASP A 230 -2.72 -8.10 -9.19
N THR A 231 -1.79 -9.02 -8.96
CA THR A 231 -1.36 -9.35 -7.59
C THR A 231 -0.41 -8.26 -7.09
N PRO A 232 -0.73 -7.55 -6.00
CA PRO A 232 0.16 -6.55 -5.43
C PRO A 232 1.48 -7.17 -4.99
N CYS A 233 2.55 -6.38 -5.06
CA CYS A 233 3.87 -6.76 -4.56
C CYS A 233 3.80 -7.25 -3.11
N GLY A 234 4.55 -8.31 -2.82
CA GLY A 234 4.64 -8.92 -1.49
C GLY A 234 5.72 -8.31 -0.60
N ASP A 235 6.59 -7.46 -1.16
CA ASP A 235 7.75 -6.93 -0.46
C ASP A 235 7.41 -5.69 0.34
N CYS A 236 7.98 -5.60 1.55
CA CYS A 236 7.84 -4.44 2.42
C CYS A 236 8.55 -3.24 1.80
N VAL A 237 7.89 -2.08 1.82
CA VAL A 237 8.50 -0.82 1.41
C VAL A 237 9.51 -0.34 2.44
N ASP A 238 10.57 0.32 1.98
CA ASP A 238 11.52 1.04 2.83
C ASP A 238 11.35 2.54 2.59
N VAL A 239 10.93 3.26 3.63
CA VAL A 239 10.78 4.72 3.61
C VAL A 239 11.82 5.43 4.47
N SER A 240 12.85 4.71 4.94
CA SER A 240 13.86 5.29 5.81
C SER A 240 14.63 6.39 5.06
N LEU A 241 15.04 7.41 5.80
CA LEU A 241 15.87 8.48 5.25
C LEU A 241 17.33 8.04 5.17
N SER A 242 17.99 8.43 4.09
CA SER A 242 19.39 8.18 3.80
C SER A 242 19.87 9.29 2.88
N GLU A 243 20.05 10.49 3.42
CA GLU A 243 20.27 11.69 2.63
C GLU A 243 21.76 11.93 2.32
N SER A 244 22.04 12.38 1.10
CA SER A 244 23.34 12.95 0.75
C SER A 244 23.45 14.38 1.26
N ALA A 245 24.68 14.88 1.41
CA ALA A 245 24.90 16.29 1.75
C ALA A 245 24.42 17.21 0.62
N GLY A 246 23.73 18.30 1.00
CA GLY A 246 23.23 19.34 0.09
C GLY A 246 21.87 19.03 -0.53
N ALA A 247 21.11 20.10 -0.80
CA ALA A 247 19.78 20.02 -1.41
C ALA A 247 19.77 20.69 -2.79
N LEU A 248 18.93 20.20 -3.69
CA LEU A 248 18.78 20.76 -5.04
C LEU A 248 17.46 21.53 -5.18
N ALA A 249 17.55 22.82 -5.50
CA ALA A 249 16.38 23.63 -5.84
C ALA A 249 16.05 23.51 -7.34
N ILE A 250 14.79 23.21 -7.64
CA ILE A 250 14.30 22.93 -8.99
C ILE A 250 13.02 23.72 -9.22
N ALA A 251 13.04 24.65 -10.16
CA ALA A 251 11.84 25.30 -10.66
C ALA A 251 11.16 24.39 -11.67
N THR A 252 9.87 24.11 -11.45
CA THR A 252 9.04 23.34 -12.36
C THR A 252 7.82 24.15 -12.79
N GLU A 253 7.61 24.20 -14.09
CA GLU A 253 6.53 24.98 -14.69
C GLU A 253 5.83 24.22 -15.81
N GLY A 254 4.61 24.65 -16.08
CA GLY A 254 3.85 24.18 -17.22
C GLY A 254 3.22 25.33 -17.99
N ALA A 255 3.24 25.22 -19.31
CA ALA A 255 2.72 26.24 -20.20
C ALA A 255 1.82 25.59 -21.24
N SER A 256 0.72 26.26 -21.59
CA SER A 256 -0.08 25.94 -22.76
C SER A 256 0.24 26.94 -23.87
N TRP A 257 0.51 26.44 -25.05
CA TRP A 257 0.65 27.21 -26.27
C TRP A 257 -0.47 26.82 -27.23
N GLN A 258 -0.96 27.76 -28.03
CA GLN A 258 -1.98 27.52 -29.02
C GLN A 258 -1.43 28.00 -30.35
N ASP A 259 -1.41 27.09 -31.32
CA ASP A 259 -1.08 27.40 -32.70
C ASP A 259 -2.33 27.93 -33.44
N ASP A 260 -2.15 28.33 -34.70
CA ASP A 260 -3.22 28.80 -35.59
C ASP A 260 -4.36 27.77 -35.76
N THR A 261 -4.09 26.49 -35.47
CA THR A 261 -5.07 25.39 -35.46
C THR A 261 -6.06 25.42 -34.29
N LYS A 262 -5.88 26.33 -33.32
CA LYS A 262 -6.68 26.48 -32.08
C LYS A 262 -6.70 25.27 -31.15
N CYS A 263 -5.87 24.25 -31.37
CA CYS A 263 -5.70 23.15 -30.42
C CYS A 263 -4.63 23.53 -29.38
N PRO A 264 -4.96 23.64 -28.08
CA PRO A 264 -3.96 23.91 -27.07
C PRO A 264 -3.00 22.72 -26.95
N VAL A 265 -1.71 23.01 -26.90
CA VAL A 265 -0.62 22.07 -26.65
C VAL A 265 0.07 22.49 -25.37
N ALA A 266 0.29 21.56 -24.47
CA ALA A 266 0.97 21.83 -23.21
C ALA A 266 2.42 21.34 -23.24
N GLY A 267 3.27 22.06 -22.53
CA GLY A 267 4.65 21.69 -22.27
C GLY A 267 4.98 21.80 -20.78
N ALA A 268 6.06 21.13 -20.42
CA ALA A 268 6.60 21.05 -19.07
C ALA A 268 8.06 21.50 -19.10
N GLY A 269 8.44 22.35 -18.15
CA GLY A 269 9.78 22.92 -18.05
C GLY A 269 10.39 22.63 -16.68
N ILE A 270 11.64 22.18 -16.69
CA ILE A 270 12.45 21.90 -15.50
C ILE A 270 13.68 22.79 -15.58
N TYR A 271 13.93 23.58 -14.54
CA TYR A 271 15.10 24.46 -14.47
C TYR A 271 15.76 24.38 -13.09
N VAL A 272 17.08 24.26 -13.06
CA VAL A 272 17.90 24.24 -11.84
C VAL A 272 18.79 25.48 -11.79
N SER A 273 19.70 25.60 -12.76
CA SER A 273 20.58 26.75 -12.95
C SER A 273 20.98 26.82 -14.43
N GLU A 274 21.68 27.89 -14.81
CA GLU A 274 22.21 28.01 -16.15
C GLU A 274 23.09 26.79 -16.51
N HIS A 275 22.88 26.24 -17.71
CA HIS A 275 23.57 25.05 -18.24
C HIS A 275 23.50 23.76 -17.39
N HIS A 276 22.62 23.68 -16.40
CA HIS A 276 22.48 22.46 -15.60
C HIS A 276 21.93 21.30 -16.44
N ALA A 277 22.52 20.11 -16.31
CA ALA A 277 22.16 18.94 -17.13
C ALA A 277 20.72 18.43 -16.91
N LEU A 278 20.09 18.80 -15.79
CA LEU A 278 18.68 18.49 -15.52
C LEU A 278 17.68 19.46 -16.16
N ASN A 279 18.14 20.56 -16.75
CA ASN A 279 17.24 21.46 -17.45
C ASN A 279 16.61 20.74 -18.63
N LYS A 280 15.27 20.76 -18.71
CA LYS A 280 14.53 20.04 -19.75
C LYS A 280 13.32 20.86 -20.20
N SER A 281 13.10 20.89 -21.51
CA SER A 281 11.82 21.23 -22.14
C SER A 281 11.14 19.94 -22.57
N LEU A 282 9.85 19.78 -22.29
CA LEU A 282 9.08 18.58 -22.63
C LEU A 282 7.75 18.97 -23.25
N ARG A 283 7.36 18.34 -24.35
CA ARG A 283 6.02 18.39 -24.91
C ARG A 283 5.18 17.26 -24.32
N LEU A 284 3.99 17.58 -23.82
CA LEU A 284 3.12 16.56 -23.23
C LEU A 284 2.59 15.59 -24.30
N PRO A 285 2.38 14.31 -23.95
CA PRO A 285 1.68 13.36 -24.82
C PRO A 285 0.30 13.90 -25.23
N ALA A 286 -0.06 13.72 -26.51
CA ALA A 286 -1.30 14.25 -27.06
C ALA A 286 -2.57 13.63 -26.43
N THR A 287 -2.47 12.44 -25.86
CA THR A 287 -3.56 11.75 -25.15
C THR A 287 -3.83 12.31 -23.76
N TRP A 288 -2.90 13.12 -23.23
CA TRP A 288 -3.05 13.74 -21.91
C TRP A 288 -3.79 15.06 -22.01
N ARG A 289 -4.30 15.51 -20.87
CA ARG A 289 -4.87 16.84 -20.76
C ARG A 289 -3.83 17.91 -21.13
N GLN A 290 -4.13 18.69 -22.15
CA GLN A 290 -3.27 19.79 -22.61
C GLN A 290 -3.49 21.05 -21.77
N ALA A 291 -3.07 21.03 -20.51
CA ALA A 291 -3.18 22.14 -19.59
C ALA A 291 -1.84 22.44 -18.91
N GLY A 292 -1.58 23.72 -18.58
CA GLY A 292 -0.37 24.12 -17.88
C GLY A 292 -0.17 23.36 -16.56
N ILE A 293 -1.24 23.09 -15.82
CA ILE A 293 -1.16 22.31 -14.57
C ILE A 293 -0.67 20.87 -14.76
N THR A 294 -1.11 20.22 -15.84
CA THR A 294 -0.62 18.89 -16.23
C THR A 294 0.87 18.98 -16.59
N GLY A 295 1.27 20.07 -17.24
CA GLY A 295 2.68 20.40 -17.50
C GLY A 295 3.51 20.53 -16.23
N THR A 296 3.04 21.30 -15.25
CA THR A 296 3.70 21.44 -13.94
C THR A 296 3.87 20.08 -13.27
N MET A 297 2.79 19.27 -13.15
CA MET A 297 2.87 17.94 -12.54
C MET A 297 3.82 16.99 -13.31
N THR A 298 3.89 17.12 -14.64
CA THR A 298 4.82 16.34 -15.48
C THR A 298 6.27 16.73 -15.21
N ALA A 299 6.57 18.04 -15.15
CA ALA A 299 7.89 18.55 -14.80
C ALA A 299 8.32 18.09 -13.40
N THR A 300 7.41 18.16 -12.42
CA THR A 300 7.66 17.65 -11.06
C THR A 300 7.94 16.16 -11.07
N LEU A 301 7.14 15.33 -11.76
CA LEU A 301 7.41 13.89 -11.89
C LEU A 301 8.78 13.59 -12.50
N VAL A 302 9.09 14.21 -13.64
CA VAL A 302 10.33 13.91 -14.36
C VAL A 302 11.54 14.37 -13.55
N SER A 303 11.48 15.53 -12.88
CA SER A 303 12.57 15.99 -12.01
C SER A 303 12.73 15.12 -10.77
N THR A 304 11.63 14.74 -10.09
CA THR A 304 11.63 13.79 -8.95
C THR A 304 12.28 12.46 -9.29
N ARG A 305 12.14 11.97 -10.53
CA ARG A 305 12.75 10.73 -11.03
C ARG A 305 14.17 10.90 -11.57
N SER A 306 14.53 12.10 -12.03
CA SER A 306 15.84 12.36 -12.63
C SER A 306 16.92 12.67 -11.58
N VAL A 307 16.52 13.17 -10.40
CA VAL A 307 17.43 13.41 -9.28
C VAL A 307 17.62 12.14 -8.48
N ASP A 308 18.86 11.86 -8.09
CA ASP A 308 19.20 10.73 -7.21
C ASP A 308 18.26 10.65 -5.99
N GLY A 309 17.90 9.42 -5.62
CA GLY A 309 16.91 9.16 -4.57
C GLY A 309 17.36 9.56 -3.16
N LEU A 310 18.66 9.83 -2.98
CA LEU A 310 19.28 10.22 -1.71
C LEU A 310 19.50 11.75 -1.62
N THR A 311 19.35 12.52 -2.70
CA THR A 311 19.51 13.97 -2.64
C THR A 311 18.21 14.67 -2.23
N PRO A 312 18.18 15.47 -1.15
CA PRO A 312 17.04 16.32 -0.84
C PRO A 312 16.71 17.29 -1.98
N ILE A 313 15.42 17.51 -2.25
CA ILE A 313 14.97 18.40 -3.34
C ILE A 313 13.97 19.44 -2.85
N TYR A 314 14.14 20.68 -3.31
CA TYR A 314 13.17 21.77 -3.20
C TYR A 314 12.52 21.99 -4.56
N GLN A 315 11.27 21.56 -4.68
CA GLN A 315 10.46 21.70 -5.88
C GLN A 315 9.69 23.02 -5.80
N HIS A 316 10.10 23.98 -6.61
CA HIS A 316 9.47 25.29 -6.71
C HIS A 316 8.40 25.27 -7.80
N LEU A 317 7.13 25.36 -7.39
CA LEU A 317 5.98 25.30 -8.29
C LEU A 317 5.26 26.63 -8.32
N SER A 318 4.69 27.00 -9.47
CA SER A 318 3.87 28.20 -9.65
C SER A 318 2.39 27.99 -9.33
N SER A 319 1.95 26.73 -9.20
CA SER A 319 0.55 26.37 -9.00
C SER A 319 0.27 25.96 -7.57
N LYS A 320 -0.54 26.76 -6.89
CA LYS A 320 -1.07 26.40 -5.56
C LYS A 320 -1.82 25.07 -5.60
N TYR A 321 -2.58 24.80 -6.65
CA TYR A 321 -3.33 23.56 -6.78
C TYR A 321 -2.39 22.34 -6.85
N ALA A 322 -1.26 22.43 -7.55
CA ALA A 322 -0.28 21.33 -7.59
C ALA A 322 0.35 21.09 -6.22
N VAL A 323 0.78 22.17 -5.54
CA VAL A 323 1.33 22.07 -4.18
C VAL A 323 0.31 21.47 -3.21
N ASP A 324 -0.92 21.97 -3.21
CA ASP A 324 -1.99 21.46 -2.35
C ASP A 324 -2.33 19.99 -2.69
N SER A 325 -2.30 19.62 -3.97
CA SER A 325 -2.54 18.24 -4.45
C SER A 325 -1.49 17.25 -3.95
N LEU A 326 -0.23 17.67 -3.86
CA LEU A 326 0.90 16.84 -3.42
C LEU A 326 1.12 16.85 -1.91
N THR A 327 0.54 17.81 -1.19
CA THR A 327 0.71 17.95 0.26
C THR A 327 -0.60 17.69 0.99
N LYS A 328 -1.45 18.71 1.13
CA LYS A 328 -2.67 18.69 1.93
C LYS A 328 -3.74 17.72 1.43
N LEU A 329 -3.89 17.59 0.12
CA LEU A 329 -5.01 16.86 -0.49
C LEU A 329 -4.65 15.41 -0.82
N HIS A 330 -3.36 15.08 -0.99
CA HIS A 330 -2.97 13.74 -1.45
C HIS A 330 -3.53 12.62 -0.57
N PRO A 331 -3.61 12.70 0.78
CA PRO A 331 -4.11 11.58 1.58
C PRO A 331 -5.57 11.26 1.26
N LYS A 332 -6.38 12.30 1.03
CA LYS A 332 -7.79 12.14 0.67
C LYS A 332 -7.94 11.62 -0.77
N LEU A 333 -7.13 12.13 -1.70
CA LEU A 333 -7.14 11.71 -3.10
C LEU A 333 -6.71 10.24 -3.23
N GLU A 334 -5.65 9.83 -2.55
CA GLU A 334 -5.16 8.45 -2.49
C GLU A 334 -6.22 7.49 -1.93
N ALA A 335 -6.91 7.91 -0.86
CA ALA A 335 -7.95 7.09 -0.24
C ALA A 335 -9.12 6.84 -1.18
N VAL A 336 -9.43 7.79 -2.09
CA VAL A 336 -10.43 7.62 -3.16
C VAL A 336 -9.84 7.15 -4.49
N GLY A 337 -8.60 6.63 -4.49
CA GLY A 337 -7.95 6.10 -5.69
C GLY A 337 -7.77 7.13 -6.81
N PHE A 338 -7.70 8.41 -6.45
CA PHE A 338 -7.67 9.55 -7.37
C PHE A 338 -8.86 9.63 -8.33
N LEU A 339 -9.96 8.91 -8.05
CA LEU A 339 -11.15 8.89 -8.90
C LEU A 339 -11.70 10.30 -9.13
N GLY A 340 -12.04 10.60 -10.38
CA GLY A 340 -12.58 11.89 -10.79
C GLY A 340 -11.54 13.01 -10.91
N HIS A 341 -10.27 12.77 -10.55
CA HIS A 341 -9.22 13.75 -10.80
C HIS A 341 -8.82 13.73 -12.30
N PRO A 342 -8.76 14.89 -13.00
CA PRO A 342 -8.46 14.94 -14.43
C PRO A 342 -7.10 14.33 -14.81
N ASP A 343 -6.14 14.42 -13.88
CA ASP A 343 -4.76 13.93 -14.04
C ASP A 343 -4.47 12.76 -13.07
N ALA A 344 -5.47 11.93 -12.76
CA ALA A 344 -5.41 10.88 -11.72
C ALA A 344 -4.18 9.97 -11.84
N ALA A 345 -3.92 9.43 -13.04
CA ALA A 345 -2.78 8.55 -13.28
C ALA A 345 -1.45 9.25 -13.03
N LEU A 346 -1.28 10.48 -13.54
CA LEU A 346 -0.08 11.29 -13.35
C LEU A 346 0.16 11.62 -11.88
N LEU A 347 -0.90 11.96 -11.14
CA LEU A 347 -0.79 12.27 -9.72
C LEU A 347 -0.45 11.03 -8.87
N ALA A 348 -1.09 9.90 -9.13
CA ALA A 348 -0.78 8.63 -8.45
C ALA A 348 0.69 8.22 -8.67
N MET A 349 1.16 8.35 -9.91
CA MET A 349 2.55 8.11 -10.32
C MET A 349 3.55 9.03 -9.61
N LEU A 350 3.23 10.32 -9.52
CA LEU A 350 4.07 11.31 -8.85
C LEU A 350 4.15 11.04 -7.35
N VAL A 351 3.02 10.78 -6.69
CA VAL A 351 2.99 10.41 -5.27
C VAL A 351 3.80 9.14 -5.01
N ALA A 352 3.65 8.10 -5.83
CA ALA A 352 4.44 6.88 -5.70
C ALA A 352 5.95 7.13 -5.90
N SER A 353 6.32 8.00 -6.84
CA SER A 353 7.71 8.37 -7.08
C SER A 353 8.31 9.19 -5.95
N LEU A 354 7.50 10.00 -5.25
CA LEU A 354 7.91 10.74 -4.06
C LEU A 354 8.14 9.81 -2.87
N TRP A 355 7.26 8.84 -2.63
CA TRP A 355 7.45 7.84 -1.58
C TRP A 355 8.69 6.97 -1.81
N ALA A 356 9.02 6.67 -3.07
CA ALA A 356 10.19 5.86 -3.43
C ALA A 356 11.54 6.53 -3.11
N ARG A 357 11.57 7.85 -2.87
CA ARG A 357 12.80 8.56 -2.53
C ARG A 357 13.22 8.23 -1.10
N ARG A 358 14.51 8.06 -0.85
CA ARG A 358 15.09 7.97 0.51
C ARG A 358 15.61 9.31 1.03
N ALA A 359 15.24 10.41 0.36
CA ALA A 359 15.48 11.77 0.80
C ALA A 359 14.23 12.65 0.77
N ARG A 360 14.21 13.67 1.63
CA ARG A 360 13.10 14.61 1.77
C ARG A 360 12.86 15.39 0.49
N THR A 361 11.58 15.72 0.28
CA THR A 361 11.12 16.55 -0.83
C THR A 361 10.26 17.66 -0.26
N PHE A 362 10.62 18.89 -0.59
CA PHE A 362 9.94 20.09 -0.15
C PHE A 362 9.27 20.76 -1.35
N PHE A 363 8.09 21.33 -1.14
CA PHE A 363 7.37 22.08 -2.15
C PHE A 363 7.26 23.53 -1.74
N LYS A 364 7.69 24.44 -2.61
CA LYS A 364 7.57 25.89 -2.40
C LYS A 364 6.69 26.50 -3.47
N LEU A 365 5.68 27.25 -3.05
CA LEU A 365 4.83 27.99 -3.97
C LEU A 365 5.52 29.31 -4.36
N LEU A 366 5.78 29.50 -5.64
CA LEU A 366 6.32 30.75 -6.16
C LEU A 366 5.21 31.78 -6.37
N LYS A 367 5.41 32.99 -5.84
CA LYS A 367 4.48 34.13 -5.99
C LYS A 367 4.62 34.76 -7.38
N GLY A 368 4.15 34.06 -8.41
CA GLY A 368 4.19 34.50 -9.80
C GLY A 368 5.59 34.47 -10.42
N ARG A 369 5.67 34.86 -11.70
CA ARG A 369 6.92 34.84 -12.48
C ARG A 369 7.81 36.07 -12.28
N LYS A 370 7.21 37.23 -11.97
CA LYS A 370 7.92 38.51 -11.94
C LYS A 370 8.97 38.52 -10.82
N GLY A 371 10.24 38.72 -11.19
CA GLY A 371 11.34 38.81 -10.23
C GLY A 371 11.88 37.46 -9.75
N ASN A 372 11.46 36.33 -10.35
CA ASN A 372 12.03 35.01 -10.07
C ASN A 372 12.66 34.42 -11.35
N PRO A 373 13.97 34.58 -11.56
CA PRO A 373 14.66 34.09 -12.76
C PRO A 373 14.47 32.59 -13.01
N ALA A 374 14.54 31.77 -11.97
CA ALA A 374 14.36 30.32 -12.10
C ALA A 374 12.93 29.97 -12.60
N ASN A 375 11.92 30.67 -12.10
CA ASN A 375 10.54 30.49 -12.56
C ASN A 375 10.35 30.93 -14.02
N ILE A 376 10.98 32.05 -14.41
CA ILE A 376 10.96 32.54 -15.79
C ILE A 376 11.59 31.51 -16.72
N SER A 377 12.78 31.02 -16.39
CA SER A 377 13.47 30.02 -17.21
C SER A 377 12.71 28.68 -17.27
N ALA A 378 12.12 28.22 -16.17
CA ALA A 378 11.26 27.03 -16.20
C ALA A 378 10.04 27.24 -17.11
N PHE A 379 9.42 28.41 -17.08
CA PHE A 379 8.29 28.74 -17.96
C PHE A 379 8.70 28.83 -19.43
N GLU A 380 9.86 29.42 -19.75
CA GLU A 380 10.41 29.46 -21.11
C GLU A 380 10.67 28.06 -21.66
N LEU A 381 11.28 27.18 -20.85
CA LEU A 381 11.45 25.76 -21.20
C LEU A 381 10.10 25.05 -21.39
N ALA A 382 9.09 25.36 -20.57
CA ALA A 382 7.76 24.79 -20.76
C ALA A 382 7.12 25.24 -22.08
N LEU A 383 7.30 26.51 -22.48
CA LEU A 383 6.83 27.02 -23.78
C LEU A 383 7.61 26.42 -24.95
N GLU A 384 8.91 26.25 -24.83
CA GLU A 384 9.74 25.56 -25.82
C GLU A 384 9.23 24.12 -26.00
N GLY A 385 8.98 23.41 -24.90
CA GLY A 385 8.38 22.08 -24.89
C GLY A 385 7.04 22.06 -25.63
N ALA A 386 6.13 22.98 -25.30
CA ALA A 386 4.82 23.07 -25.95
C ALA A 386 4.91 23.29 -27.47
N LYS A 387 5.99 23.92 -27.96
CA LYS A 387 6.23 24.22 -29.38
C LYS A 387 6.98 23.13 -30.14
N LYS A 388 7.48 22.08 -29.50
CA LYS A 388 8.16 20.98 -30.20
C LYS A 388 7.22 20.33 -31.22
N CYS A 389 7.75 19.82 -32.33
CA CYS A 389 6.94 19.19 -33.38
C CYS A 389 6.30 17.85 -32.98
N ALA A 390 6.88 17.13 -32.02
CA ALA A 390 6.40 15.84 -31.54
C ALA A 390 6.36 15.78 -30.00
N PRO A 391 5.43 15.01 -29.40
CA PRO A 391 5.39 14.79 -27.96
C PRO A 391 6.65 14.06 -27.47
N ASP A 392 7.14 14.44 -26.29
CA ASP A 392 8.19 13.67 -25.62
C ASP A 392 7.58 12.44 -24.92
N GLU A 393 8.38 11.38 -24.79
CA GLU A 393 7.99 10.20 -24.04
C GLU A 393 8.13 10.44 -22.53
N VAL A 394 7.05 10.19 -21.79
CA VAL A 394 7.04 10.24 -20.31
C VAL A 394 6.59 8.89 -19.80
N THR A 395 7.50 8.14 -19.17
CA THR A 395 7.25 6.79 -18.67
C THR A 395 6.21 6.80 -17.54
N MET A 396 5.11 6.06 -17.74
CA MET A 396 3.99 5.94 -16.79
C MET A 396 4.03 4.63 -15.99
N GLU A 397 5.21 4.05 -15.80
CA GLU A 397 5.40 2.83 -15.00
C GLU A 397 5.67 3.17 -13.53
N VAL A 398 4.86 2.61 -12.62
CA VAL A 398 5.18 2.57 -11.18
C VAL A 398 5.88 1.25 -10.91
N ASP A 399 6.97 1.31 -10.16
CA ASP A 399 7.53 0.12 -9.52
C ASP A 399 6.42 -0.63 -8.76
N PRO A 400 6.20 -1.94 -9.02
CA PRO A 400 5.20 -2.74 -8.33
C PRO A 400 5.23 -2.62 -6.80
N MET A 401 6.39 -2.35 -6.21
CA MET A 401 6.54 -2.13 -4.76
C MET A 401 5.73 -0.94 -4.26
N TRP A 402 5.69 0.16 -5.04
CA TRP A 402 4.99 1.41 -4.72
C TRP A 402 3.61 1.54 -5.38
N LYS A 403 3.19 0.52 -6.14
CA LYS A 403 1.90 0.52 -6.84
C LYS A 403 0.74 0.29 -5.87
N LEU A 404 -0.11 1.31 -5.74
CA LEU A 404 -1.34 1.28 -4.96
C LEU A 404 -2.52 1.72 -5.82
N THR A 405 -3.54 0.86 -5.96
CA THR A 405 -4.65 1.07 -6.91
C THR A 405 -6.00 1.05 -6.21
N GLY A 406 -7.01 1.61 -6.87
CA GLY A 406 -8.38 1.54 -6.39
C GLY A 406 -8.71 2.47 -5.22
N VAL A 407 -9.93 2.37 -4.73
CA VAL A 407 -10.53 3.17 -3.67
C VAL A 407 -10.54 2.37 -2.38
N ASN A 408 -10.13 2.99 -1.28
CA ASN A 408 -10.31 2.43 0.04
C ASN A 408 -11.81 2.30 0.38
N LEU A 409 -12.25 1.07 0.64
CA LEU A 409 -13.66 0.74 0.89
C LEU A 409 -14.24 1.55 2.07
N SER A 410 -13.42 1.84 3.10
CA SER A 410 -13.84 2.64 4.26
C SER A 410 -14.20 4.09 3.89
N HIS A 411 -13.61 4.62 2.81
CA HIS A 411 -13.78 6.01 2.36
C HIS A 411 -14.87 6.19 1.29
N MET A 412 -15.50 5.11 0.83
CA MET A 412 -16.63 5.22 -0.10
C MET A 412 -17.89 5.70 0.61
N SER A 413 -18.55 6.72 0.08
CA SER A 413 -19.87 7.20 0.53
C SER A 413 -21.00 6.32 0.04
#